data_AF-V9XXN5-F1
#
_entry.id   AF-V9XXN5-F1
#
_cell.length_a   1.000
_cell.length_b   1.000
_cell.length_c   1.000
_cell.angle_alpha   90.00
_cell.angle_beta   90.00
_cell.angle_gamma   90.00
#
_symmetry.space_group_name_H-M   'P 1'
#
loop_
_entity.id
_entity.type
_entity.pdbx_description
1 polymer ?
#
loop_
_entity_poly.entity_id
_entity_poly.type
_entity_poly.pdbx_seq_one_letter_code
_entity_poly.pdbx_strand_id
1 'polypeptide(L)'
;MAFPVYTRGALALHALRTAVGDDTFFRIMRTWPDAQETDGAPTTADFVAHAERISGADLDALFQAWVFAGERPATGPNGLAAAKAEPKSHQQITANSRLLAQEAHDRSHAVGTVRGQ
;
A
#
# COMPACT_ATOMS: atom_id res chain seq x y z
N MET A 1 -11.32 -11.42 6.11
CA MET A 1 -11.76 -10.16 6.72
C MET A 1 -10.63 -9.16 6.57
N ALA A 2 -10.82 -8.08 5.81
CA ALA A 2 -9.82 -7.01 5.76
C ALA A 2 -9.98 -6.15 7.02
N PHE A 3 -8.89 -5.77 7.67
CA PHE A 3 -8.92 -4.83 8.79
C PHE A 3 -8.63 -3.42 8.28
N PRO A 4 -9.66 -2.65 7.85
CA PRO A 4 -9.46 -1.37 7.18
C PRO A 4 -8.64 -0.37 8.02
N VAL A 5 -8.76 -0.43 9.34
CA VAL A 5 -8.01 0.42 10.28
C VAL A 5 -6.52 0.07 10.28
N TYR A 6 -6.14 -1.21 10.44
CA TYR A 6 -4.72 -1.61 10.43
C TYR A 6 -4.06 -1.42 9.07
N THR A 7 -4.78 -1.68 7.98
CA THR A 7 -4.27 -1.37 6.63
C THR A 7 -4.08 0.13 6.44
N ARG A 8 -4.99 0.97 6.94
CA ARG A 8 -4.87 2.42 6.85
C ARG A 8 -3.72 2.95 7.70
N GLY A 9 -3.56 2.46 8.93
CA GLY A 9 -2.45 2.83 9.81
C GLY A 9 -1.09 2.49 9.19
N ALA A 10 -0.95 1.29 8.62
CA ALA A 10 0.28 0.91 7.92
C ALA A 10 0.59 1.82 6.72
N LEU A 11 -0.42 2.22 5.95
CA LEU A 11 -0.24 3.12 4.82
C LEU A 11 0.06 4.57 5.24
N ALA A 12 -0.51 5.04 6.34
CA ALA A 12 -0.19 6.34 6.91
C ALA A 12 1.29 6.39 7.32
N LEU A 13 1.79 5.35 7.99
CA LEU A 13 3.21 5.24 8.35
C LEU A 13 4.12 5.13 7.13
N HIS A 14 3.69 4.42 6.09
CA HIS A 14 4.44 4.37 4.84
C HIS A 14 4.49 5.74 4.13
N ALA A 15 3.36 6.46 4.08
CA ALA A 15 3.29 7.82 3.54
C ALA A 15 4.21 8.78 4.30
N LEU A 16 4.23 8.68 5.64
CA LEU A 16 5.16 9.43 6.48
C LEU A 16 6.61 9.10 6.10
N ARG A 17 6.97 7.81 6.00
CA ARG A 17 8.31 7.37 5.60
C ARG A 17 8.73 7.95 4.25
N THR A 18 7.82 7.97 3.27
CA THR A 18 8.09 8.58 1.96
C THR A 18 8.33 10.09 2.08
N ALA A 19 7.55 10.79 2.91
CA ALA A 19 7.61 12.24 3.02
C ALA A 19 8.88 12.74 3.73
N VAL A 20 9.32 12.05 4.79
CA VAL A 20 10.44 12.51 5.64
C VAL A 20 11.76 11.78 5.36
N GLY A 21 11.72 10.71 4.56
CA GLY A 21 12.85 9.82 4.28
C GLY A 21 13.11 8.80 5.39
N ASP A 22 13.87 7.76 5.05
CA ASP A 22 14.09 6.59 5.90
C ASP A 22 14.76 6.92 7.23
N ASP A 23 15.88 7.66 7.21
CA ASP A 23 16.65 7.97 8.42
C ASP A 23 15.83 8.77 9.43
N THR A 24 15.14 9.80 8.95
CA THR A 24 14.25 10.63 9.77
C THR A 24 13.07 9.81 10.29
N PHE A 25 12.45 8.98 9.44
CA PHE A 25 11.35 8.10 9.83
C PHE A 25 11.75 7.16 10.97
N PHE A 26 12.89 6.46 10.83
CA PHE A 26 13.36 5.57 11.89
C PHE A 26 13.80 6.33 13.14
N ARG A 27 14.27 7.57 13.02
CA ARG A 27 14.53 8.45 14.19
C ARG A 27 13.23 8.81 14.92
N ILE A 28 12.17 9.19 14.19
CA ILE A 28 10.84 9.46 14.76
C ILE A 28 10.35 8.24 15.54
N MET A 29 10.34 7.07 14.90
CA MET A 29 9.82 5.84 15.50
C MET A 29 10.58 5.39 16.75
N ARG A 30 11.92 5.54 16.75
CA ARG A 30 12.76 5.15 17.89
C ARG A 30 12.64 6.07 19.08
N THR A 31 12.45 7.37 18.85
CA THR A 31 12.40 8.38 19.90
C THR A 31 10.98 8.63 20.43
N TRP A 32 9.98 8.07 19.76
CA TRP A 32 8.58 8.24 20.13
C TRP A 32 8.24 7.64 21.51
N PRO A 33 8.65 6.41 21.88
CA PRO A 33 8.36 5.87 23.20
C PRO A 33 8.86 6.78 24.33
N ASP A 34 10.09 7.27 24.21
CA ASP A 34 10.71 8.17 25.19
C ASP A 34 9.99 9.52 25.28
N ALA A 35 9.41 10.00 24.17
CA ALA A 35 8.67 11.24 24.13
C ALA A 35 7.31 11.16 24.87
N GLN A 36 6.77 9.96 25.05
CA GLN A 36 5.44 9.73 25.63
C GLN A 36 5.46 9.44 27.14
N GLU A 37 6.60 9.56 27.82
CA GLU A 37 6.72 9.45 29.29
C GLU A 37 6.13 10.66 30.04
N THR A 38 4.99 11.17 29.59
CA THR A 38 4.22 12.20 30.29
C THR A 38 2.99 11.55 30.94
N ASP A 39 2.43 12.17 31.99
CA ASP A 39 1.42 11.60 32.90
C ASP A 39 0.03 11.25 32.26
N GLY A 40 -0.05 11.01 30.94
CA GLY A 40 -1.30 10.77 30.20
C GLY A 40 -1.21 9.72 29.09
N ALA A 41 -2.38 9.35 28.54
CA ALA A 41 -2.43 8.42 27.41
C ALA A 41 -1.93 9.11 26.12
N PRO A 42 -0.99 8.50 25.38
CA PRO A 42 -0.43 9.08 24.18
C PRO A 42 -1.50 9.31 23.11
N THR A 43 -1.58 10.52 22.54
CA THR A 43 -2.54 10.84 21.48
C THR A 43 -1.90 10.84 20.10
N THR A 44 -2.74 10.78 19.06
CA THR A 44 -2.27 10.97 17.68
C THR A 44 -1.67 12.36 17.47
N ALA A 45 -2.23 13.40 18.11
CA ALA A 45 -1.71 14.76 17.98
C ALA A 45 -0.29 14.88 18.52
N ASP A 46 0.01 14.21 19.64
CA ASP A 46 1.35 14.15 20.20
C ASP A 46 2.34 13.50 19.22
N PHE A 47 1.90 12.47 18.48
CA PHE A 47 2.73 11.80 17.49
C PHE A 47 3.05 12.70 16.30
N VAL A 48 2.05 13.45 15.82
CA VAL A 48 2.25 14.45 14.76
C VAL A 48 3.26 15.50 15.21
N ALA A 49 3.06 16.11 16.37
CA ALA A 49 3.97 17.11 16.91
C ALA A 49 5.40 16.59 17.07
N HIS A 50 5.57 15.35 17.56
CA HIS A 50 6.87 14.71 17.64
C HIS A 50 7.51 14.47 16.26
N ALA A 51 6.73 14.00 15.29
CA ALA A 51 7.20 13.76 13.92
C ALA A 51 7.65 15.06 13.24
N GLU A 52 6.90 16.15 13.38
CA GLU A 52 7.26 17.48 12.86
C GLU A 52 8.51 18.03 13.53
N ARG A 53 8.61 17.91 14.85
CA ARG A 53 9.81 18.34 15.60
C ARG A 53 11.08 17.64 15.14
N ILE A 54 11.01 16.34 14.84
CA ILE A 54 12.17 15.54 14.42
C ILE A 54 12.48 15.71 12.93
N SER A 55 11.48 15.96 12.09
CA SER A 55 11.63 16.10 10.64
C SER A 55 11.89 17.53 10.17
N GLY A 56 11.44 18.53 10.92
CA GLY A 56 11.44 19.94 10.51
C GLY A 56 10.44 20.25 9.39
N ALA A 57 9.52 19.34 9.08
CA ALA A 57 8.50 19.50 8.05
C ALA A 57 7.12 19.70 8.67
N ASP A 58 6.26 20.44 7.96
CA ASP A 58 4.81 20.50 8.21
C ASP A 58 4.17 19.22 7.67
N LEU A 59 3.54 18.45 8.56
CA LEU A 59 2.95 17.14 8.27
C LEU A 59 1.42 17.16 8.43
N ASP A 60 0.80 18.30 8.72
CA ASP A 60 -0.63 18.42 8.99
C ASP A 60 -1.47 17.88 7.82
N ALA A 61 -1.13 18.29 6.59
CA ALA A 61 -1.84 17.84 5.41
C ALA A 61 -1.74 16.32 5.20
N LEU A 62 -0.61 15.72 5.54
CA LEU A 62 -0.40 14.28 5.44
C LEU A 62 -1.28 13.54 6.45
N PHE A 63 -1.23 13.93 7.73
CA PHE A 63 -2.00 13.26 8.76
C PHE A 63 -3.50 13.52 8.64
N GLN A 64 -3.91 14.69 8.12
CA GLN A 64 -5.30 14.92 7.73
C GLN A 64 -5.77 13.91 6.68
N ALA A 65 -5.01 13.77 5.61
CA ALA A 65 -5.36 12.88 4.51
C ALA A 65 -5.42 11.40 4.93
N TRP A 66 -4.48 10.95 5.77
CA TRP A 66 -4.31 9.52 6.07
C TRP A 66 -4.97 9.04 7.37
N VAL A 67 -5.12 9.92 8.37
CA VAL A 67 -5.55 9.53 9.73
C VAL A 67 -6.89 10.14 10.10
N PHE A 68 -7.10 11.43 9.83
CA PHE A 68 -8.31 12.13 10.28
C PHE A 68 -9.46 12.06 9.26
N ALA A 69 -9.17 11.93 7.96
CA ALA A 69 -10.19 11.76 6.94
C ALA A 69 -10.90 10.39 7.03
N GLY A 70 -12.22 10.40 6.76
CA GLY A 70 -13.05 9.18 6.76
C GLY A 70 -12.65 8.18 5.67
N GLU A 71 -12.13 8.67 4.55
CA GLU A 71 -11.69 7.90 3.39
C GLU A 71 -10.18 8.03 3.15
N ARG A 72 -9.59 7.03 2.46
CA ARG A 72 -8.18 7.08 2.08
C ARG A 72 -7.99 8.13 0.97
N PRO A 73 -6.84 8.84 0.91
CA PRO A 73 -6.55 9.76 -0.18
C PRO A 73 -6.56 9.05 -1.54
N ALA A 74 -6.94 9.77 -2.60
CA ALA A 74 -6.84 9.29 -3.98
C ALA A 74 -5.38 9.05 -4.42
N THR A 75 -4.45 9.66 -3.69
CA THR A 75 -3.00 9.61 -3.85
C THR A 75 -2.44 8.47 -3.00
N GLY A 76 -1.56 7.62 -3.57
CA GLY A 76 -0.93 6.54 -2.82
C GLY A 76 0.11 7.05 -1.82
N PRO A 77 0.64 6.21 -0.90
CA PRO A 77 1.66 6.61 0.07
C PRO A 77 3.01 7.00 -0.58
N ASN A 78 3.13 6.86 -1.90
CA ASN A 78 4.31 7.21 -2.69
C ASN A 78 4.11 8.48 -3.54
N GLY A 79 3.04 9.25 -3.31
CA GLY A 79 2.63 10.38 -4.17
C GLY A 79 1.48 10.00 -5.11
N LEU A 80 1.23 10.83 -6.15
CA LEU A 80 0.14 10.64 -7.13
C LEU A 80 0.10 9.16 -7.49
N ALA A 81 -1.06 8.52 -7.26
CA ALA A 81 -1.21 7.10 -7.57
C ALA A 81 -0.73 6.91 -9.01
N ALA A 82 0.34 6.12 -9.19
CA ALA A 82 0.83 5.82 -10.52
C ALA A 82 -0.37 5.28 -11.31
N ALA A 83 -0.82 6.06 -12.30
CA ALA A 83 -1.83 5.60 -13.25
C ALA A 83 -1.37 4.20 -13.69
N LYS A 84 -2.27 3.23 -13.65
CA LYS A 84 -1.95 1.82 -13.92
C LYS A 84 -1.32 1.71 -15.32
N ALA A 85 0.00 1.84 -15.40
CA ALA A 85 0.73 1.73 -16.65
C ALA A 85 0.71 0.25 -17.00
N GLU A 86 0.16 -0.06 -18.17
CA GLU A 86 0.09 -1.43 -18.65
C GLU A 86 1.53 -2.00 -18.67
N PRO A 87 1.84 -3.01 -17.84
CA PRO A 87 3.19 -3.55 -17.82
C PRO A 87 3.49 -4.16 -19.19
N LYS A 88 4.74 -4.05 -19.67
CA LYS A 88 5.16 -4.58 -20.99
C LYS A 88 4.80 -6.06 -21.21
N SER A 89 4.58 -6.80 -20.12
CA SER A 89 4.17 -8.21 -20.12
C SER A 89 2.66 -8.44 -20.26
N HIS A 90 1.81 -7.42 -20.19
CA HIS A 90 0.35 -7.58 -20.23
C HIS A 90 -0.11 -8.29 -21.51
N GLN A 91 0.37 -7.85 -22.67
CA GLN A 91 0.10 -8.49 -23.95
C GLN A 91 0.54 -9.96 -23.98
N GLN A 92 1.69 -10.26 -23.37
CA GLN A 92 2.27 -11.61 -23.35
C GLN A 92 1.50 -12.54 -22.40
N ILE A 93 1.04 -12.04 -21.25
CA ILE A 93 0.20 -12.78 -20.30
C ILE A 93 -1.16 -13.09 -20.95
N THR A 94 -1.79 -12.12 -21.59
CA THR A 94 -3.07 -12.33 -22.29
C THR A 94 -2.94 -13.31 -23.46
N ALA A 95 -1.85 -13.23 -24.23
CA ALA A 95 -1.57 -14.17 -25.30
C ALA A 95 -1.40 -15.60 -24.77
N ASN A 96 -0.60 -15.79 -23.71
CA ASN A 96 -0.40 -17.09 -23.08
C ASN A 96 -1.70 -17.68 -22.54
N SER A 97 -2.55 -16.87 -21.89
CA SER A 97 -3.85 -17.32 -21.41
C SER A 97 -4.78 -17.77 -22.53
N ARG A 98 -4.75 -17.11 -23.69
CA ARG A 98 -5.56 -17.49 -24.84
C ARG A 98 -5.06 -18.79 -25.50
N LEU A 99 -3.74 -18.97 -25.60
CA LEU A 99 -3.14 -20.20 -26.11
C LEU A 99 -3.48 -21.41 -25.23
N LEU A 100 -3.38 -21.26 -23.91
CA LEU A 100 -3.75 -22.32 -22.96
C LEU A 100 -5.24 -22.69 -23.05
N ALA A 101 -6.12 -21.72 -23.29
CA ALA A 101 -7.55 -21.98 -23.47
C ALA A 101 -7.86 -22.73 -24.79
N GLN A 102 -7.12 -22.44 -25.87
CA GLN A 102 -7.23 -23.12 -27.15
C GLN A 102 -6.71 -24.56 -27.06
N GLU A 103 -5.53 -24.76 -26.49
CA GLU A 103 -4.95 -26.09 -26.29
C GLU A 103 -5.81 -27.00 -25.39
N ALA A 104 -6.49 -26.42 -24.39
CA ALA A 104 -7.42 -27.15 -23.54
C ALA A 104 -8.66 -27.58 -24.33
N HIS A 105 -9.20 -26.72 -25.20
CA HIS A 105 -10.30 -27.06 -26.10
C HIS A 105 -9.92 -28.17 -27.08
N ASP A 106 -8.75 -28.06 -27.70
CA ASP A 106 -8.25 -29.03 -28.69
C ASP A 106 -7.95 -30.40 -28.06
N ARG A 107 -7.39 -30.43 -26.83
CA ARG A 107 -7.19 -31.67 -26.08
C ARG A 107 -8.50 -32.35 -25.68
N SER A 108 -9.56 -31.60 -25.40
CA SER A 108 -10.88 -32.17 -25.11
C SER A 108 -11.52 -32.81 -26.34
N HIS A 109 -11.27 -32.28 -27.55
CA HIS A 109 -11.72 -32.92 -28.80
C HIS A 109 -10.91 -34.17 -29.17
N ALA A 110 -9.61 -34.18 -28.91
CA ALA A 110 -8.73 -35.32 -29.24
C ALA A 110 -9.01 -36.58 -28.39
N VAL A 111 -9.46 -36.44 -27.13
CA VAL A 111 -9.75 -37.57 -26.23
C VAL A 111 -11.08 -38.27 -26.59
N GLY A 112 -11.98 -37.61 -27.31
CA GLY A 112 -13.27 -38.19 -27.74
C GLY A 112 -13.20 -39.12 -28.94
N THR A 113 -12.11 -39.09 -29.72
CA THR A 113 -12.00 -39.84 -30.99
C THR A 113 -11.45 -41.27 -30.83
N VAL A 114 -10.84 -41.61 -29.69
CA VAL A 114 -10.23 -42.92 -29.43
C VAL A 114 -11.10 -43.75 -28.47
N ARG A 115 -12.34 -44.11 -28.86
CA ARG A 115 -13.10 -45.17 -28.17
C ARG A 115 -14.15 -45.91 -29.02
N GLY A 116 -13.95 -45.96 -30.33
CA GLY A 116 -14.83 -46.70 -31.23
C GLY A 116 -14.05 -47.46 -32.27
N GLN A 117 -13.52 -48.62 -31.91
CA GLN A 117 -13.35 -49.80 -32.77
C GLN A 117 -13.50 -51.05 -31.92
#